data_AF-A0A382TA21-F1
#
_entry.id   AF-A0A382TA21-F1
#
_cell.length_a   1.000
_cell.length_b   1.000
_cell.length_c   1.000
_cell.angle_alpha   90.00
_cell.angle_beta   90.00
_cell.angle_gamma   90.00
#
_symmetry.space_group_name_H-M   'P 1'
#
loop_
_entity.id
_entity.type
_entity.pdbx_description
1 polymer ?
#
loop_
_entity_poly.entity_id
_entity_poly.type
_entity_poly.pdbx_seq_one_letter_code
_entity_poly.pdbx_strand_id
1 'polypeptide(L)'
;MLTDDEVLQFKQDGYLIKRGIIDQEYCRTARERLWDEPPPSLKKDDPDSWIGPFKAEEESDDRENFRKGYRWQYRRVGKEGWMVEGLTRHPFVQGVANQLLGEDRFPQPRGGRGIYCTLP
;
A
#
# COMPACT_ATOMS: atom_id res chain seq x y z
N MET A 1 5.87 16.79 -9.57
CA MET A 1 4.76 17.09 -10.49
C MET A 1 4.89 16.21 -11.71
N LEU A 2 3.78 15.97 -12.41
CA LEU A 2 3.79 15.30 -13.71
C LEU A 2 4.18 16.29 -14.81
N THR A 3 4.84 15.81 -15.87
CA THR A 3 5.03 16.57 -17.10
C THR A 3 3.72 16.65 -17.91
N ASP A 4 3.66 17.53 -18.90
CA ASP A 4 2.47 17.64 -19.77
C ASP A 4 2.19 16.34 -20.54
N ASP A 5 3.24 15.66 -21.02
CA ASP A 5 3.12 14.35 -21.67
C ASP A 5 2.58 13.29 -20.70
N GLU A 6 3.01 13.30 -19.44
CA GLU A 6 2.51 12.38 -18.41
C GLU A 6 1.05 12.67 -18.05
N VAL A 7 0.64 13.94 -18.04
CA VAL A 7 -0.77 14.33 -17.87
C VAL A 7 -1.60 13.87 -19.07
N LEU A 8 -1.08 14.03 -20.29
CA LEU A 8 -1.75 13.57 -21.50
C LEU A 8 -1.92 12.04 -21.49
N GLN A 9 -0.86 11.30 -21.18
CA GLN A 9 -0.90 9.86 -21.04
C GLN A 9 -1.94 9.43 -20.00
N PHE A 10 -1.94 10.03 -18.81
CA PHE A 10 -2.91 9.71 -17.77
C PHE A 10 -4.36 9.93 -18.25
N LYS A 11 -4.62 11.00 -19.00
CA LYS A 11 -5.95 11.28 -19.57
C LYS A 11 -6.37 10.29 -20.65
N GLN A 12 -5.41 9.74 -21.41
CA GLN A 12 -5.65 8.78 -22.48
C GLN A 12 -5.84 7.36 -21.94
N ASP A 13 -4.93 6.92 -21.06
CA ASP A 13 -4.84 5.54 -20.60
C ASP A 13 -5.65 5.30 -19.31
N GLY A 14 -5.98 6.37 -18.58
CA GLY A 14 -6.63 6.30 -17.27
C GLY A 14 -5.69 5.94 -16.12
N TYR A 15 -4.38 5.76 -16.39
CA TYR A 15 -3.37 5.49 -15.38
C TYR A 15 -1.99 6.00 -15.80
N LEU A 16 -1.08 6.11 -14.82
CA LEU A 16 0.32 6.44 -15.03
C LEU A 16 1.18 5.70 -14.00
N ILE A 17 2.37 5.25 -14.40
CA ILE A 17 3.33 4.60 -13.50
C ILE A 17 4.53 5.53 -13.28
N LYS A 18 4.73 5.98 -12.04
CA LYS A 18 5.93 6.70 -11.62
C LYS A 18 6.78 5.81 -10.71
N ARG A 19 8.05 5.64 -11.06
CA ARG A 19 9.02 4.85 -10.28
C ARG A 19 9.90 5.76 -9.43
N GLY A 20 10.39 5.25 -8.30
CA GLY A 20 11.33 5.98 -7.44
C GLY A 20 10.77 7.23 -6.76
N ILE A 21 9.44 7.36 -6.67
CA ILE A 21 8.80 8.51 -6.02
C ILE A 21 8.88 8.41 -4.50
N ILE A 22 8.56 7.23 -3.96
CA ILE A 22 8.65 6.95 -2.54
C ILE A 22 10.04 6.36 -2.27
N ASP A 23 10.66 6.86 -1.19
CA ASP A 23 11.97 6.41 -0.76
C ASP A 23 12.00 4.88 -0.56
N GLN A 24 13.07 4.24 -1.04
CA GLN A 24 13.16 2.79 -1.04
C GLN A 24 13.35 2.22 0.36
N GLU A 25 14.00 2.98 1.25
CA GLU A 25 14.17 2.56 2.64
C GLU A 25 12.84 2.65 3.40
N TYR A 26 12.08 3.70 3.12
CA TYR A 26 10.71 3.82 3.59
C TYR A 26 9.83 2.64 3.12
N CYS A 27 9.89 2.28 1.83
CA CYS A 27 9.16 1.11 1.31
C CYS A 27 9.61 -0.21 1.95
N ARG A 28 10.90 -0.37 2.25
CA ARG A 28 11.42 -1.53 2.97
C ARG A 28 10.81 -1.58 4.37
N THR A 29 10.90 -0.49 5.13
CA THR A 29 10.30 -0.37 6.46
C THR A 29 8.81 -0.71 6.43
N ALA A 30 8.07 -0.22 5.43
CA ALA A 30 6.66 -0.56 5.29
C ALA A 30 6.43 -2.07 5.10
N ARG A 31 7.23 -2.74 4.27
CA ARG A 31 7.13 -4.20 4.10
C ARG A 31 7.45 -4.96 5.40
N GLU A 32 8.42 -4.49 6.18
CA GLU A 32 8.76 -5.10 7.47
C GLU A 32 7.56 -5.13 8.42
N ARG A 33 6.75 -4.07 8.43
CA ARG A 33 5.56 -3.97 9.29
C ARG A 33 4.45 -4.96 8.94
N LEU A 34 4.46 -5.58 7.75
CA LEU A 34 3.55 -6.68 7.44
C LEU A 34 3.73 -7.85 8.42
N TRP A 35 4.95 -8.04 8.91
CA TRP A 35 5.34 -9.10 9.84
C TRP A 35 5.09 -8.78 11.31
N ASP A 36 4.39 -7.69 11.63
CA ASP A 36 3.97 -7.38 13.00
C ASP A 36 2.95 -8.40 13.53
N GLU A 37 2.14 -8.98 12.64
CA GLU A 37 1.07 -9.91 13.00
C GLU A 37 0.88 -11.02 11.93
N PRO A 38 1.92 -11.86 11.70
CA PRO A 38 1.87 -12.89 10.67
C PRO A 38 0.92 -14.03 11.07
N PRO A 39 0.42 -14.80 10.10
CA PRO A 39 -0.16 -16.10 10.40
C PRO A 39 0.91 -17.06 10.94
N PRO A 40 0.57 -18.01 11.83
CA PRO A 40 1.55 -18.91 12.45
C PRO A 40 2.41 -19.71 11.47
N SER A 41 1.86 -20.06 10.30
CA SER A 41 2.55 -20.84 9.28
C SER A 41 3.60 -20.08 8.46
N LEU A 42 3.49 -18.75 8.33
CA LEU A 42 4.42 -17.95 7.55
C LEU A 42 5.52 -17.40 8.45
N LYS A 43 6.78 -17.65 8.09
CA LYS A 43 7.94 -17.09 8.77
C LYS A 43 8.63 -16.09 7.87
N LYS A 44 8.94 -14.93 8.44
CA LYS A 44 9.60 -13.82 7.75
C LYS A 44 10.90 -14.20 7.06
N ASP A 45 11.70 -15.07 7.66
CA ASP A 45 13.03 -15.42 7.14
C ASP A 45 13.03 -16.76 6.37
N ASP A 46 11.85 -17.29 6.05
CA ASP A 46 11.65 -18.59 5.39
C ASP A 46 10.70 -18.42 4.18
N PRO A 47 11.21 -18.01 3.00
CA PRO A 47 10.37 -17.77 1.82
C PRO A 47 9.56 -18.99 1.36
N ASP A 48 10.05 -20.20 1.64
CA ASP A 48 9.33 -21.45 1.33
C ASP A 48 8.06 -21.63 2.19
N SER A 49 7.94 -20.87 3.28
CA SER A 49 6.72 -20.81 4.10
C SER A 49 5.66 -19.86 3.54
N TRP A 50 5.96 -19.04 2.52
CA TRP A 50 5.06 -18.00 2.00
C TRP A 50 4.04 -18.50 0.98
N ILE A 51 3.87 -19.81 0.85
CA ILE A 51 3.04 -20.41 -0.20
C ILE A 51 1.57 -20.39 0.21
N GLY A 52 0.72 -19.84 -0.68
CA GLY A 52 -0.73 -19.83 -0.48
C GLY A 52 -1.43 -21.11 -0.95
N PRO A 53 -2.74 -21.24 -0.71
CA PRO A 53 -3.58 -20.33 0.09
C PRO A 53 -3.35 -20.51 1.60
N PHE A 54 -3.86 -19.57 2.40
CA PHE A 54 -3.95 -19.75 3.85
C PHE A 54 -4.76 -21.00 4.21
N LYS A 55 -4.33 -21.68 5.28
CA LYS A 55 -5.09 -22.78 5.87
C LYS A 55 -6.41 -22.25 6.43
N ALA A 56 -7.46 -23.07 6.42
CA ALA A 56 -8.79 -22.65 6.88
C ALA A 56 -8.77 -22.13 8.33
N GLU A 57 -7.90 -22.69 9.18
CA GLU A 57 -7.73 -22.32 10.58
C GLU A 57 -6.97 -21.00 10.77
N GLU A 58 -6.27 -20.54 9.73
CA GLU A 58 -5.47 -19.29 9.72
C GLU A 58 -6.18 -18.17 8.94
N GLU A 59 -7.27 -18.47 8.24
CA GLU A 59 -8.12 -17.46 7.64
C GLU A 59 -8.74 -16.56 8.71
N SER A 60 -8.87 -15.29 8.38
CA SER A 60 -9.43 -14.28 9.25
C SER A 60 -10.14 -13.22 8.43
N ASP A 61 -11.42 -13.00 8.76
CA ASP A 61 -12.22 -11.89 8.24
C ASP A 61 -12.05 -10.61 9.10
N ASP A 62 -11.04 -10.54 9.98
CA ASP A 62 -10.71 -9.33 10.75
C ASP A 62 -10.43 -8.16 9.80
N ARG A 63 -11.09 -7.02 10.04
CA ARG A 63 -10.93 -5.82 9.25
C ARG A 63 -9.52 -5.22 9.36
N GLU A 64 -8.86 -5.38 10.51
CA GLU A 64 -7.53 -4.82 10.74
C GLU A 64 -6.39 -5.75 10.26
N ASN A 65 -6.61 -7.06 10.21
CA ASN A 65 -5.66 -8.05 9.70
C ASN A 65 -6.34 -9.19 8.92
N PHE A 66 -6.84 -8.87 7.72
CA PHE A 66 -7.60 -9.82 6.91
C PHE A 66 -6.69 -10.81 6.20
N ARG A 67 -7.03 -12.10 6.26
CA ARG A 67 -6.31 -13.21 5.59
C ARG A 67 -7.33 -14.18 5.01
N LYS A 68 -7.33 -14.39 3.69
CA LYS A 68 -8.25 -15.36 3.05
C LYS A 68 -7.78 -15.78 1.68
N GLY A 69 -7.81 -17.08 1.39
CA GLY A 69 -7.20 -17.63 0.18
C GLY A 69 -5.75 -17.18 0.06
N TYR A 70 -5.41 -16.45 -0.99
CA TYR A 70 -4.04 -15.93 -1.22
C TYR A 70 -3.82 -14.51 -0.70
N ARG A 71 -4.85 -13.86 -0.13
CA ARG A 71 -4.82 -12.42 0.15
C ARG A 71 -4.53 -12.16 1.63
N TRP A 72 -3.54 -11.32 1.89
CA TRP A 72 -3.27 -10.77 3.22
C TRP A 72 -3.31 -9.25 3.16
N GLN A 73 -4.19 -8.65 3.97
CA GLN A 73 -4.44 -7.22 4.02
C GLN A 73 -4.29 -6.71 5.46
N TYR A 74 -3.09 -6.25 5.78
CA TYR A 74 -2.76 -5.72 7.10
C TYR A 74 -3.07 -4.22 7.16
N ARG A 75 -4.23 -3.87 7.74
CA ARG A 75 -4.80 -2.50 7.75
C ARG A 75 -4.49 -1.72 9.00
N ARG A 76 -4.13 -2.40 10.10
CA ARG A 76 -3.86 -1.80 11.42
C ARG A 76 -2.92 -0.60 11.35
N VAL A 77 -1.84 -0.71 10.57
CA VAL A 77 -0.83 0.34 10.43
C VAL A 77 -1.26 1.48 9.52
N GLY A 78 -2.36 1.34 8.77
CA GLY A 78 -2.77 2.29 7.73
C GLY A 78 -3.08 3.69 8.23
N LYS A 79 -3.37 3.86 9.53
CA LYS A 79 -3.62 5.15 10.18
C LYS A 79 -2.43 5.68 10.98
N GLU A 80 -1.33 4.95 11.05
CA GLU A 80 -0.13 5.43 11.74
C GLU A 80 0.45 6.65 11.00
N GLY A 81 0.93 7.64 11.76
CA GLY A 81 1.38 8.91 11.21
C GLY A 81 2.42 8.76 10.10
N TRP A 82 3.41 7.88 10.30
CA TRP A 82 4.43 7.63 9.29
C TRP A 82 3.80 7.10 7.98
N MET A 83 2.87 6.15 8.03
CA MET A 83 2.14 5.63 6.85
C MET A 83 1.38 6.71 6.11
N VAL A 84 0.68 7.57 6.85
CA VAL A 84 -0.13 8.65 6.26
C VAL A 84 0.76 9.69 5.62
N GLU A 85 1.79 10.16 6.32
CA GLU A 85 2.68 11.22 5.84
C GLU A 85 3.58 10.74 4.69
N GLY A 86 4.13 9.53 4.79
CA GLY A 86 5.06 8.99 3.79
C GLY A 86 4.39 8.44 2.53
N LEU A 87 3.08 8.15 2.55
CA LEU A 87 2.34 7.64 1.38
C LEU A 87 1.25 8.60 0.92
N THR A 88 0.14 8.67 1.65
CA THR A 88 -1.06 9.35 1.15
C THR A 88 -0.92 10.87 1.16
N ARG A 89 -0.15 11.42 2.09
CA ARG A 89 0.19 12.86 2.17
C ARG A 89 1.58 13.17 1.62
N HIS A 90 2.24 12.21 0.98
CA HIS A 90 3.54 12.44 0.38
C HIS A 90 3.48 13.64 -0.58
N PRO A 91 4.43 14.59 -0.53
CA PRO A 91 4.36 15.84 -1.29
C PRO A 91 4.15 15.64 -2.79
N PHE A 92 4.79 14.63 -3.37
CA PHE A 92 4.58 14.29 -4.77
C PHE A 92 3.15 13.82 -5.04
N VAL A 93 2.58 12.96 -4.19
CA VAL A 93 1.22 12.42 -4.36
C VAL A 93 0.18 13.54 -4.26
N GLN A 94 0.33 14.42 -3.26
CA GLN A 94 -0.53 15.60 -3.10
C GLN A 94 -0.40 16.56 -4.29
N GLY A 95 0.83 16.81 -4.76
CA GLY A 95 1.07 17.63 -5.95
C GLY A 95 0.40 17.08 -7.21
N VAL A 96 0.48 15.76 -7.44
CA VAL A 96 -0.21 15.11 -8.56
C VAL A 96 -1.73 15.20 -8.40
N ALA A 97 -2.27 14.97 -7.20
CA ALA A 97 -3.70 15.08 -6.96
C ALA A 97 -4.22 16.49 -7.27
N ASN A 98 -3.51 17.52 -6.80
CA ASN A 98 -3.83 18.92 -7.09
C ASN A 98 -3.70 19.25 -8.57
N GLN A 99 -2.66 18.75 -9.26
CA GLN A 99 -2.46 18.96 -10.69
C GLN A 99 -3.62 18.40 -11.53
N LEU A 100 -4.11 17.21 -11.17
CA LEU A 100 -5.12 16.50 -11.96
C LEU A 100 -6.55 16.92 -11.60
N LEU A 101 -6.82 17.19 -10.32
CA LEU A 101 -8.17 17.47 -9.81
C LEU A 101 -8.43 18.97 -9.61
N GLY A 102 -7.38 19.79 -9.51
CA GLY A 102 -7.44 21.18 -9.08
C GLY A 102 -7.21 21.34 -7.58
N GLU A 103 -6.76 22.53 -7.20
CA GLU A 103 -6.54 22.90 -5.79
C GLU A 103 -7.83 22.76 -4.98
N ASP A 104 -7.69 22.33 -3.72
CA ASP A 104 -8.77 22.11 -2.75
C ASP A 104 -9.88 21.12 -3.17
N ARG A 105 -9.70 20.41 -4.29
CA ARG A 105 -10.64 19.38 -4.75
C ARG A 105 -10.31 17.98 -4.26
N PHE A 106 -9.17 17.81 -3.59
CA PHE A 106 -8.73 16.55 -3.02
C PHE A 106 -8.84 16.59 -1.48
N PRO A 107 -9.84 15.92 -0.89
CA PRO A 107 -9.99 15.87 0.56
C PRO A 107 -8.76 15.24 1.22
N GLN A 108 -8.27 15.88 2.28
CA GLN A 108 -7.07 15.41 2.94
C GLN A 108 -7.27 14.04 3.59
N PRO A 109 -6.47 13.03 3.22
CA PRO A 109 -6.62 11.68 3.72
C PRO A 109 -6.29 11.63 5.22
N ARG A 110 -7.09 10.87 5.97
CA ARG A 110 -6.88 10.60 7.40
C ARG A 110 -6.20 9.26 7.66
N GLY A 111 -5.97 8.47 6.62
CA GLY A 111 -5.46 7.11 6.69
C GLY A 111 -5.25 6.54 5.29
N GLY A 112 -4.31 5.61 5.19
CA GLY A 112 -4.19 4.68 4.07
C GLY A 112 -4.95 3.38 4.35
N ARG A 113 -4.93 2.49 3.37
CA ARG A 113 -5.60 1.19 3.43
C ARG A 113 -4.82 0.11 4.18
N GLY A 114 -3.51 0.28 4.35
CA GLY A 114 -2.61 -0.70 4.93
C GLY A 114 -1.61 -1.29 3.93
N ILE A 115 -1.00 -2.41 4.30
CA ILE A 115 -0.04 -3.15 3.48
C ILE A 115 -0.69 -4.43 3.00
N TYR A 116 -0.84 -4.56 1.69
CA TYR A 116 -1.53 -5.69 1.06
C TYR A 116 -0.51 -6.53 0.30
N CYS A 117 -0.60 -7.85 0.44
CA CYS A 117 0.15 -8.77 -0.39
C CYS A 117 -0.76 -9.91 -0.87
N THR A 118 -0.30 -10.55 -1.95
CA THR A 118 -0.86 -11.80 -2.45
C THR A 118 0.24 -12.82 -2.37
N LEU A 119 -0.01 -13.94 -1.69
CA LEU A 119 0.92 -15.05 -1.62
C LEU A 119 1.11 -15.66 -3.02
N PRO A 120 2.33 -16.14 -3.35
CA PRO A 120 2.58 -16.93 -4.55
C PRO A 120 1.74 -18.21 -4.62
#